data_AF-A0AAD8YBC9-F1
#
_entry.id   AF-A0AAD8YBC9-F1
#
_cell.length_a   1.000
_cell.length_b   1.000
_cell.length_c   1.000
_cell.angle_alpha   90.00
_cell.angle_beta   90.00
_cell.angle_gamma   90.00
#
_symmetry.space_group_name_H-M   'P 1'
#
loop_
_entity.id
_entity.type
_entity.pdbx_description
1 polymer ?
#
loop_
_entity_poly.entity_id
_entity_poly.type
_entity_poly.pdbx_seq_one_letter_code
_entity_poly.pdbx_strand_id
1 'polypeptide(L)'
;MTGVDIEDNGFFFGCYRDDEMGETHPLFDMLSTVNSLCGTKTTKIHLTPMSKGDLNEMVSATLNLLPRITRPLADMLHHRTKGSPLFVKQVMMDLHKQRLLYPSLSRRRWVWEFDKILEMKIPENVAAFITKSFDRLPSEVLSALVVLSCFGASADISLIEVLEREIQQPLIAPLDVAVAHSVLGKRNGEFYFMHDKLQEAAYS
;
A
#
# COMPACT_ATOMS: atom_id res chain seq x y z
N MET A 1 17.41 -21.11 46.61
CA MET A 1 16.30 -21.43 45.69
C MET A 1 15.50 -20.15 45.50
N THR A 2 16.08 -19.24 44.72
CA THR A 2 15.69 -18.93 43.32
C THR A 2 14.50 -17.97 43.28
N GLY A 3 14.76 -16.72 43.65
CA GLY A 3 14.00 -15.59 43.11
C GLY A 3 14.43 -15.45 41.66
N VAL A 4 13.47 -15.55 40.75
CA VAL A 4 13.69 -15.43 39.32
C VAL A 4 13.81 -13.93 39.02
N ASP A 5 15.04 -13.46 38.81
CA ASP A 5 15.29 -12.20 38.11
C ASP A 5 14.83 -12.38 36.67
N ILE A 6 13.62 -11.91 36.35
CA ILE A 6 13.19 -11.74 34.97
C ILE A 6 13.74 -10.37 34.55
N GLU A 7 14.91 -10.39 33.89
CA GLU A 7 15.35 -9.27 33.06
C GLU A 7 14.36 -9.14 31.89
N ASP A 8 13.27 -8.40 32.09
CA ASP A 8 12.34 -8.03 31.02
C ASP A 8 13.00 -7.00 30.08
N ASN A 9 13.91 -7.48 29.24
CA ASN A 9 14.49 -6.70 28.14
C ASN A 9 13.45 -6.56 27.02
N GLY A 10 12.50 -5.65 27.21
CA GLY A 10 11.48 -5.29 26.22
C GLY A 10 12.05 -4.39 25.11
N PHE A 11 11.81 -4.76 23.85
CA PHE A 11 12.09 -3.89 22.70
C PHE A 11 10.80 -3.20 22.25
N PHE A 12 10.86 -1.88 22.09
CA PHE A 12 9.76 -1.09 21.54
C PHE A 12 10.05 -0.72 20.09
N PHE A 13 9.09 -0.99 19.22
CA PHE A 13 9.12 -0.58 17.82
C PHE A 13 7.94 0.34 17.56
N GLY A 14 8.21 1.45 16.89
CA GLY A 14 7.19 2.40 16.46
C GLY A 14 7.45 2.79 15.01
N CYS A 15 6.39 3.14 14.31
CA CYS A 15 6.46 3.79 13.01
C CYS A 15 5.66 5.08 13.08
N TYR A 16 6.14 6.11 12.39
CA TYR A 16 5.46 7.39 12.26
C TYR A 16 5.79 7.98 10.91
N ARG A 17 4.99 8.95 10.49
CA ARG A 17 5.20 9.67 9.25
C ARG A 17 5.99 10.94 9.53
N ASP A 18 7.05 11.17 8.76
CA ASP A 18 7.93 12.31 8.99
C ASP A 18 7.22 13.65 8.73
N ASP A 19 6.16 13.68 7.91
CA ASP A 19 5.33 14.86 7.61
C ASP A 19 4.27 15.19 8.67
N GLU A 20 3.93 14.25 9.55
CA GLU A 20 2.94 14.42 10.63
C GLU A 20 3.59 14.73 12.00
N MET A 21 4.93 14.76 12.06
CA MET A 21 5.70 15.03 13.29
C MET A 21 6.25 16.46 13.30
N GLY A 22 5.43 17.40 13.77
CA GLY A 22 5.91 18.72 14.21
C GLY A 22 6.61 18.65 15.57
N GLU A 23 7.39 19.67 15.92
CA GLU A 23 8.09 19.78 17.23
C GLU A 23 7.14 19.73 18.44
N THR A 24 5.85 19.94 18.25
CA THR A 24 4.80 19.90 19.27
C THR A 24 4.06 18.56 19.37
N HIS A 25 4.46 17.55 18.60
CA HIS A 25 3.77 16.26 18.59
C HIS A 25 4.09 15.45 19.86
N PRO A 26 3.11 14.87 20.59
CA PRO A 26 3.34 14.15 21.85
C PRO A 26 4.38 13.01 21.76
N LEU A 27 4.51 12.40 20.58
CA LEU A 27 5.54 11.40 20.30
C LEU A 27 6.97 11.97 20.34
N PHE A 28 7.17 13.22 19.92
CA PHE A 28 8.47 13.89 19.97
C PHE A 28 8.90 14.14 21.42
N ASP A 29 7.97 14.59 22.27
CA ASP A 29 8.20 14.76 23.71
C ASP A 29 8.48 13.43 24.40
N MET A 30 7.74 12.37 24.03
CA MET A 30 7.98 11.03 24.54
C MET A 30 9.35 10.50 24.13
N LEU A 31 9.74 10.64 22.86
CA LEU A 31 11.03 10.19 22.33
C LEU A 31 12.21 10.97 22.93
N SER A 32 12.07 12.28 23.10
CA SER A 32 13.09 13.13 23.74
C SER A 32 13.26 12.78 25.23
N THR A 33 12.16 12.48 25.92
CA THR A 33 12.16 12.00 27.31
C THR A 33 12.86 10.65 27.43
N VAL A 34 12.53 9.69 26.56
CA VAL A 34 13.16 8.35 26.52
C VAL A 34 14.66 8.45 26.20
N ASN A 35 15.06 9.36 25.32
CA ASN A 35 16.47 9.62 25.02
C ASN A 35 17.22 10.26 26.20
N SER A 36 16.53 11.08 27.00
CA SER A 36 17.10 11.77 28.16
C SER A 36 17.19 10.88 29.41
N LEU A 37 16.30 9.88 29.53
CA LEU A 37 16.38 8.84 30.55
C LEU A 37 17.57 7.91 30.24
N CYS A 38 18.67 8.09 30.97
CA CYS A 38 19.93 7.37 30.80
C CYS A 38 19.75 5.86 30.53
N GLY A 39 20.25 5.39 29.39
CA GLY A 39 20.53 3.96 29.15
C GLY A 39 19.82 3.31 27.96
N THR A 40 18.75 3.92 27.42
CA THR A 40 17.97 3.30 26.34
C THR A 40 18.58 3.62 24.97
N LYS A 41 19.11 2.62 24.27
CA LYS A 41 19.59 2.79 22.89
C LYS A 41 18.41 2.91 21.92
N THR A 42 18.11 4.12 21.49
CA THR A 42 17.14 4.39 20.41
C THR A 42 17.82 4.37 19.05
N THR A 43 17.21 3.68 18.08
CA THR A 43 17.66 3.67 16.69
C THR A 43 16.54 4.22 15.81
N LYS A 44 16.76 5.37 15.18
CA LYS A 44 15.83 5.91 14.18
C LYS A 44 16.22 5.38 12.80
N ILE A 45 15.30 4.64 12.18
CA ILE A 45 15.45 4.17 10.80
C ILE A 45 14.54 5.03 9.93
N HIS A 46 15.13 5.85 9.06
CA HIS A 46 14.36 6.62 8.09
C HIS A 46 14.16 5.76 6.83
N LEU A 47 12.89 5.50 6.50
CA LEU A 47 12.53 4.71 5.33
C LEU A 47 12.49 5.62 4.09
N THR A 48 13.39 5.35 3.15
CA THR A 48 13.43 6.03 1.85
C THR A 48 12.72 5.19 0.78
N PRO A 49 12.32 5.79 -0.35
CA PRO A 49 11.82 5.03 -1.50
C PRO A 49 12.82 3.95 -1.92
N MET A 50 12.32 2.81 -2.40
CA MET A 50 13.17 1.68 -2.80
C MET A 50 14.17 2.11 -3.86
N SER A 51 15.43 1.74 -3.68
CA SER A 51 16.43 1.92 -4.73
C SER A 51 16.12 1.01 -5.93
N LYS A 52 16.78 1.26 -7.06
CA LYS A 52 16.71 0.36 -8.23
C LYS A 52 17.15 -1.07 -7.90
N GLY A 53 18.09 -1.22 -6.96
CA GLY A 53 18.59 -2.52 -6.51
C GLY A 53 17.49 -3.27 -5.75
N ASP A 54 16.98 -2.65 -4.68
CA ASP A 54 15.95 -3.23 -3.81
C ASP A 54 14.68 -3.57 -4.61
N LEU A 55 14.29 -2.68 -5.53
CA LEU A 55 13.15 -2.93 -6.39
C LEU A 55 13.39 -4.14 -7.30
N ASN A 56 14.58 -4.29 -7.86
CA ASN A 56 14.89 -5.43 -8.71
C ASN A 56 14.90 -6.74 -7.91
N GLU A 57 15.39 -6.73 -6.69
CA GLU A 57 15.32 -7.88 -5.78
C GLU A 57 13.88 -8.24 -5.46
N MET A 58 13.03 -7.26 -5.13
CA MET A 58 11.60 -7.48 -4.89
C MET A 58 10.90 -8.07 -6.12
N VAL A 59 11.15 -7.52 -7.32
CA VAL A 59 10.56 -8.02 -8.57
C VAL A 59 11.06 -9.42 -8.90
N SER A 60 12.36 -9.68 -8.71
CA SER A 60 13.00 -10.98 -8.88
C SER A 60 12.35 -12.04 -7.99
N ALA A 61 12.19 -11.75 -6.70
CA ALA A 61 11.52 -12.63 -5.75
C ALA A 61 10.06 -12.86 -6.11
N THR A 62 9.32 -11.79 -6.46
CA THR A 62 7.89 -11.86 -6.79
C THR A 62 7.62 -12.71 -8.03
N LEU A 63 8.47 -12.59 -9.07
CA LEU A 63 8.31 -13.33 -10.32
C LEU A 63 9.05 -14.67 -10.33
N ASN A 64 9.77 -15.00 -9.25
CA ASN A 64 10.63 -16.17 -9.16
C ASN A 64 11.61 -16.29 -10.35
N LEU A 65 12.27 -15.18 -10.69
CA LEU A 65 13.22 -15.06 -11.79
C LEU A 65 14.56 -14.50 -11.29
N LEU A 66 15.66 -14.80 -11.97
CA LEU A 66 16.97 -14.27 -11.59
C LEU A 66 17.01 -12.73 -11.71
N PRO A 67 17.69 -12.01 -10.78
CA PRO A 67 17.77 -10.55 -10.79
C PRO A 67 18.28 -9.94 -12.11
N ARG A 68 19.16 -10.65 -12.82
CA ARG A 68 19.67 -10.23 -14.14
C ARG A 68 18.59 -10.18 -15.22
N ILE A 69 17.55 -11.00 -15.09
CA ILE A 69 16.44 -11.11 -16.06
C ILE A 69 15.40 -10.03 -15.78
N THR A 70 15.12 -9.75 -14.50
CA THR A 70 14.12 -8.76 -14.08
C THR A 70 14.62 -7.32 -14.14
N ARG A 71 15.92 -7.11 -14.27
CA ARG A 71 16.54 -5.77 -14.25
C ARG A 71 15.88 -4.75 -15.19
N PRO A 72 15.59 -5.08 -16.47
CA PRO A 72 14.95 -4.11 -17.37
C PRO A 72 13.53 -3.72 -16.92
N LEU A 73 12.76 -4.68 -16.40
CA LEU A 73 11.43 -4.44 -15.85
C LEU A 73 11.51 -3.57 -14.59
N ALA A 74 12.44 -3.90 -13.68
CA ALA A 74 12.65 -3.16 -12.45
C ALA A 74 13.11 -1.72 -12.70
N ASP A 75 14.04 -1.49 -13.62
CA ASP A 75 14.50 -0.14 -13.96
C ASP A 75 13.36 0.72 -14.55
N MET A 76 12.49 0.11 -15.37
CA MET A 76 11.29 0.76 -15.90
C MET A 76 10.28 1.09 -14.79
N LEU A 77 9.99 0.13 -13.91
CA LEU A 77 9.13 0.34 -12.75
C LEU A 77 9.68 1.46 -11.88
N HIS A 78 10.96 1.44 -11.52
CA HIS A 78 11.59 2.49 -10.71
C HIS A 78 11.49 3.86 -11.37
N HIS A 79 11.73 3.94 -12.68
CA HIS A 79 11.68 5.22 -13.39
C HIS A 79 10.30 5.88 -13.29
N ARG A 80 9.25 5.06 -13.37
CA ARG A 80 7.85 5.50 -13.32
C ARG A 80 7.33 5.73 -11.90
N THR A 81 7.75 4.90 -10.94
CA THR A 81 7.20 4.94 -9.58
C THR A 81 8.07 5.69 -8.58
N LYS A 82 9.28 6.08 -9.00
CA LYS A 82 10.33 6.68 -8.14
C LYS A 82 10.64 5.84 -6.90
N GLY A 83 10.46 4.52 -6.99
CA GLY A 83 10.73 3.60 -5.89
C GLY A 83 9.61 3.53 -4.83
N SER A 84 8.45 4.17 -5.05
CA SER A 84 7.31 4.06 -4.12
C SER A 84 6.75 2.62 -4.11
N PRO A 85 6.83 1.88 -2.99
CA PRO A 85 6.36 0.49 -2.93
C PRO A 85 4.89 0.32 -3.29
N LEU A 86 4.03 1.24 -2.82
CA LEU A 86 2.62 1.26 -3.18
C LEU A 86 2.44 1.34 -4.70
N PHE A 87 3.11 2.32 -5.32
CA PHE A 87 2.90 2.58 -6.72
C PHE A 87 3.47 1.45 -7.59
N VAL A 88 4.59 0.86 -7.18
CA VAL A 88 5.12 -0.36 -7.83
C VAL A 88 4.12 -1.50 -7.79
N LYS A 89 3.57 -1.79 -6.60
CA LYS A 89 2.58 -2.87 -6.44
C LYS A 89 1.41 -2.66 -7.39
N GLN A 90 0.87 -1.45 -7.46
CA GLN A 90 -0.23 -1.20 -8.37
C GLN A 90 0.19 -1.36 -9.83
N VAL A 91 1.28 -0.74 -10.27
CA VAL A 91 1.70 -0.86 -11.67
C VAL A 91 1.86 -2.33 -12.05
N MET A 92 2.46 -3.16 -11.19
CA MET A 92 2.55 -4.61 -11.44
C MET A 92 1.18 -5.29 -11.52
N MET A 93 0.23 -4.93 -10.65
CA MET A 93 -1.15 -5.45 -10.72
C MET A 93 -1.88 -5.02 -11.99
N ASP A 94 -1.72 -3.77 -12.42
CA ASP A 94 -2.30 -3.24 -13.66
C ASP A 94 -1.72 -3.94 -14.89
N LEU A 95 -0.40 -4.15 -14.91
CA LEU A 95 0.28 -4.92 -15.96
C LEU A 95 -0.25 -6.36 -16.03
N HIS A 96 -0.51 -6.97 -14.88
CA HIS A 96 -1.10 -8.31 -14.81
C HIS A 96 -2.55 -8.33 -15.32
N LYS A 97 -3.40 -7.39 -14.88
CA LYS A 97 -4.79 -7.27 -15.34
C LYS A 97 -4.89 -7.07 -16.85
N GLN A 98 -3.97 -6.29 -17.43
CA GLN A 98 -3.90 -6.04 -18.88
C GLN A 98 -3.21 -7.17 -19.67
N ARG A 99 -2.80 -8.26 -19.01
CA ARG A 99 -2.05 -9.38 -19.61
C ARG A 99 -0.75 -8.95 -20.29
N LEU A 100 -0.13 -7.89 -19.78
CA LEU A 100 1.19 -7.42 -20.21
C LEU A 100 2.31 -8.02 -19.35
N LEU A 101 1.97 -8.50 -18.15
CA LEU A 101 2.80 -9.32 -17.28
C LEU A 101 2.01 -10.59 -16.93
N TYR A 102 2.45 -11.75 -17.38
CA TYR A 102 1.67 -12.99 -17.23
C TYR A 102 2.56 -14.24 -17.12
N PRO A 103 2.06 -15.31 -16.48
CA PRO A 103 2.74 -16.60 -16.48
C PRO A 103 2.59 -17.26 -17.86
N SER A 104 3.70 -17.52 -18.54
CA SER A 104 3.73 -18.26 -19.80
C SER A 104 3.85 -19.76 -19.53
N LEU A 105 2.83 -20.53 -19.93
CA LEU A 105 2.86 -22.00 -19.80
C LEU A 105 3.91 -22.64 -20.71
N SER A 106 4.10 -22.12 -21.93
CA SER A 106 5.09 -22.64 -22.88
C SER A 106 6.52 -22.42 -22.39
N ARG A 107 6.80 -21.28 -21.75
CA ARG A 107 8.13 -20.95 -21.21
C ARG A 107 8.29 -21.32 -19.73
N ARG A 108 7.23 -21.80 -19.08
CA ARG A 108 7.14 -22.13 -17.64
C ARG A 108 7.70 -21.03 -16.72
N ARG A 109 7.44 -19.77 -17.09
CA ARG A 109 7.98 -18.60 -16.37
C ARG A 109 7.11 -17.37 -16.60
N TRP A 110 7.26 -16.38 -15.74
CA TRP A 110 6.73 -15.04 -15.98
C TRP A 110 7.37 -14.40 -17.20
N VAL A 111 6.53 -13.75 -18.01
CA VAL A 111 6.94 -12.97 -19.18
C VAL A 111 6.23 -11.64 -19.18
N TRP A 112 6.83 -10.67 -19.87
CA TRP A 112 6.23 -9.36 -20.05
C TRP A 112 6.47 -8.83 -21.45
N GLU A 113 5.49 -8.07 -21.96
CA GLU A 113 5.53 -7.44 -23.27
C GLU A 113 6.19 -6.05 -23.15
N PHE A 114 7.53 -6.02 -23.13
CA PHE A 114 8.29 -4.81 -22.79
C PHE A 114 7.91 -3.58 -23.66
N ASP A 115 7.78 -3.76 -24.97
CA ASP A 115 7.45 -2.66 -25.90
C ASP A 115 6.06 -2.07 -25.59
N LYS A 116 5.07 -2.92 -25.36
CA LYS A 116 3.71 -2.49 -24.99
C LYS A 116 3.68 -1.75 -23.66
N ILE A 117 4.52 -2.16 -22.70
CA ILE A 117 4.62 -1.51 -21.39
C ILE A 117 5.26 -0.12 -21.51
N LEU A 118 6.19 0.08 -22.43
CA LEU A 118 6.78 1.40 -22.69
C LEU A 118 5.73 2.38 -23.24
N GLU A 119 4.85 1.90 -24.12
CA GLU A 119 3.78 2.70 -24.72
C GLU A 119 2.64 3.05 -23.74
N MET A 120 2.55 2.37 -22.60
CA MET A 120 1.54 2.67 -21.60
C MET A 120 1.71 4.06 -20.98
N LYS A 121 0.63 4.83 -20.99
CA LYS A 121 0.47 6.05 -20.17
C LYS A 121 0.23 5.67 -18.71
N ILE A 122 1.29 5.28 -18.01
CA ILE A 122 1.31 5.13 -16.56
C ILE A 122 1.52 6.53 -15.95
N PRO A 123 0.74 6.96 -14.94
CA PRO A 123 0.92 8.24 -14.27
C PRO A 123 2.36 8.42 -13.74
N GLU A 124 2.87 9.64 -13.71
CA GLU A 124 4.27 9.90 -13.30
C GLU A 124 4.44 10.07 -11.79
N ASN A 125 3.35 10.22 -11.04
CA ASN A 125 3.37 10.40 -9.59
C ASN A 125 2.17 9.71 -8.91
N VAL A 126 2.28 9.54 -7.59
CA VAL A 126 1.27 8.85 -6.77
C VAL A 126 -0.06 9.60 -6.75
N ALA A 127 -0.04 10.94 -6.74
CA ALA A 127 -1.25 11.76 -6.72
C ALA A 127 -2.09 11.58 -8.00
N ALA A 128 -1.48 11.75 -9.17
CA ALA A 128 -2.09 11.52 -10.47
C ALA A 128 -2.51 10.05 -10.64
N PHE A 129 -1.79 9.12 -10.00
CA PHE A 129 -2.20 7.72 -9.94
C PHE A 129 -3.49 7.52 -9.13
N ILE A 130 -3.59 8.14 -7.95
CA ILE A 130 -4.79 8.08 -7.11
C ILE A 130 -5.96 8.71 -7.86
N THR A 131 -5.80 9.93 -8.41
CA THR A 131 -6.83 10.59 -9.21
C THR A 131 -7.32 9.69 -10.35
N LYS A 132 -6.41 9.11 -11.13
CA LYS A 132 -6.76 8.21 -12.23
C LYS A 132 -7.43 6.91 -11.77
N SER A 133 -7.13 6.46 -10.56
CA SER A 133 -7.79 5.27 -9.99
C SER A 133 -9.25 5.57 -9.68
N PHE A 134 -9.56 6.79 -9.21
CA PHE A 134 -10.91 7.25 -8.92
C PHE A 134 -11.68 7.65 -10.19
N ASP A 135 -11.02 8.28 -11.18
CA ASP A 135 -11.64 8.66 -12.48
C ASP A 135 -12.23 7.48 -13.26
N ARG A 136 -11.75 6.26 -12.99
CA ARG A 136 -12.21 5.03 -13.64
C ARG A 136 -13.40 4.39 -12.95
N LEU A 137 -13.78 4.87 -11.78
CA LEU A 137 -14.84 4.26 -10.98
C LEU A 137 -16.20 4.89 -11.30
N PRO A 138 -17.27 4.08 -11.37
CA PRO A 138 -18.63 4.60 -11.44
C PRO A 138 -18.97 5.49 -10.23
N SER A 139 -19.91 6.41 -10.42
CA SER A 139 -20.39 7.32 -9.36
C SER A 139 -20.86 6.59 -8.11
N GLU A 140 -21.47 5.42 -8.27
CA GLU A 140 -21.98 4.60 -7.17
C GLU A 140 -20.84 4.04 -6.31
N VAL A 141 -19.72 3.70 -6.95
CA VAL A 141 -18.51 3.21 -6.26
C VAL A 141 -17.83 4.36 -5.51
N LEU A 142 -17.74 5.54 -6.12
CA LEU A 142 -17.20 6.73 -5.47
C LEU A 142 -18.02 7.10 -4.23
N SER A 143 -19.35 7.10 -4.34
CA SER A 143 -20.25 7.37 -3.21
C SER A 143 -20.05 6.36 -2.07
N ALA A 144 -19.92 5.07 -2.38
CA ALA A 144 -19.69 4.05 -1.37
C ALA A 144 -18.31 4.18 -0.70
N LEU A 145 -17.27 4.59 -1.44
CA LEU A 145 -15.94 4.86 -0.90
C LEU A 145 -15.92 6.05 0.06
N VAL A 146 -16.69 7.10 -0.23
CA VAL A 146 -16.87 8.25 0.68
C VAL A 146 -17.50 7.80 1.99
N VAL A 147 -18.58 6.99 1.92
CA VAL A 147 -19.22 6.46 3.13
C VAL A 147 -18.25 5.61 3.95
N LEU A 148 -17.48 4.74 3.29
CA LEU A 148 -16.49 3.90 3.98
C LEU A 148 -15.38 4.74 4.64
N SER A 149 -14.90 5.80 3.98
CA SER A 149 -13.79 6.63 4.48
C SER A 149 -14.13 7.34 5.80
N CYS A 150 -15.42 7.59 6.07
CA CYS A 150 -15.89 8.14 7.34
C CYS A 150 -15.66 7.23 8.55
N PHE A 151 -15.48 5.91 8.34
CA PHE A 151 -15.30 4.92 9.43
C PHE A 151 -13.83 4.55 9.65
N GLY A 152 -12.90 5.17 8.91
CA GLY A 152 -11.46 4.96 9.05
C GLY A 152 -10.84 4.18 7.90
N ALA A 153 -9.66 3.59 8.16
CA ALA A 153 -8.89 2.86 7.15
C ALA A 153 -9.50 1.50 6.77
N SER A 154 -10.37 0.96 7.62
CA SER A 154 -11.07 -0.31 7.41
C SER A 154 -12.41 -0.36 8.12
N ALA A 155 -13.33 -1.20 7.63
CA ALA A 155 -14.62 -1.46 8.25
C ALA A 155 -15.08 -2.90 8.03
N ASP A 156 -15.70 -3.47 9.06
CA ASP A 156 -16.30 -4.81 9.00
C ASP A 156 -17.54 -4.82 8.10
N ILE A 157 -17.73 -5.89 7.33
CA ILE A 157 -18.87 -6.06 6.43
C ILE A 157 -20.21 -5.98 7.17
N SER A 158 -20.28 -6.45 8.42
CA SER A 158 -21.49 -6.36 9.24
C SER A 158 -21.91 -4.91 9.51
N LEU A 159 -20.94 -4.00 9.69
CA LEU A 159 -21.22 -2.57 9.80
C LEU A 159 -21.75 -2.02 8.48
N ILE A 160 -21.15 -2.43 7.35
CA ILE A 160 -21.56 -1.97 6.02
C ILE A 160 -22.97 -2.49 5.66
N GLU A 161 -23.31 -3.73 6.03
CA GLU A 161 -24.65 -4.30 5.86
C GLU A 161 -25.71 -3.51 6.63
N VAL A 162 -25.38 -3.06 7.85
CA VAL A 162 -26.26 -2.18 8.63
C VAL A 162 -26.39 -0.84 7.94
N LEU A 163 -25.29 -0.22 7.52
CA LEU A 163 -25.32 1.08 6.84
C LEU A 163 -26.14 1.02 5.56
N GLU A 164 -25.91 0.05 4.68
CA GLU A 164 -26.65 -0.16 3.43
C GLU A 164 -28.16 -0.23 3.67
N ARG A 165 -28.58 -0.90 4.76
CA ARG A 165 -29.99 -0.97 5.17
C ARG A 165 -30.51 0.38 5.67
N GLU A 166 -29.77 1.08 6.52
CA GLU A 166 -30.22 2.35 7.11
C GLU A 166 -30.26 3.48 6.09
N ILE A 167 -29.29 3.55 5.17
CA ILE A 167 -29.23 4.60 4.14
C ILE A 167 -30.04 4.24 2.89
N GLN A 168 -30.56 3.00 2.79
CA GLN A 168 -31.33 2.48 1.66
C GLN A 168 -30.60 2.64 0.31
N GLN A 169 -29.29 2.44 0.31
CA GLN A 169 -28.44 2.50 -0.89
C GLN A 169 -27.43 1.35 -0.89
N PRO A 170 -27.18 0.71 -2.05
CA PRO A 170 -26.23 -0.38 -2.13
C PRO A 170 -24.80 0.11 -1.86
N LEU A 171 -24.12 -0.50 -0.90
CA LEU A 171 -22.72 -0.21 -0.56
C LEU A 171 -21.82 -1.40 -0.87
N ILE A 172 -22.25 -2.63 -0.56
CA ILE A 172 -21.38 -3.81 -0.66
C ILE A 172 -20.98 -4.09 -2.10
N ALA A 173 -21.94 -4.09 -3.03
CA ALA A 173 -21.66 -4.37 -4.43
C ALA A 173 -20.72 -3.31 -5.06
N PRO A 174 -20.92 -1.99 -4.87
CA PRO A 174 -19.95 -0.98 -5.29
C PRO A 174 -18.56 -1.14 -4.63
N LEU A 175 -18.48 -1.49 -3.35
CA LEU A 175 -17.20 -1.71 -2.67
C LEU A 175 -16.47 -2.96 -3.21
N ASP A 176 -17.19 -4.02 -3.58
CA ASP A 176 -16.58 -5.17 -4.25
C ASP A 176 -16.02 -4.79 -5.64
N VAL A 177 -16.63 -3.83 -6.35
CA VAL A 177 -16.05 -3.25 -7.57
C VAL A 177 -14.76 -2.47 -7.26
N ALA A 178 -14.72 -1.72 -6.15
CA ALA A 178 -13.50 -1.05 -5.70
C ALA A 178 -12.37 -2.04 -5.33
N VAL A 179 -12.72 -3.21 -4.79
CA VAL A 179 -11.77 -4.32 -4.57
C VAL A 179 -11.21 -4.83 -5.89
N ALA A 180 -12.06 -5.03 -6.90
CA ALA A 180 -11.61 -5.45 -8.24
C ALA A 180 -10.68 -4.41 -8.89
N HIS A 181 -10.85 -3.13 -8.60
CA HIS A 181 -9.97 -2.04 -9.05
C HIS A 181 -8.72 -1.86 -8.17
N SER A 182 -8.59 -2.63 -7.08
CA SER A 182 -7.47 -2.57 -6.13
C SER A 182 -7.35 -1.24 -5.38
N VAL A 183 -8.47 -0.52 -5.25
CA VAL A 183 -8.60 0.62 -4.34
C VAL A 183 -8.81 0.10 -2.92
N LEU A 184 -9.63 -0.94 -2.79
CA LEU A 184 -9.84 -1.67 -1.54
C LEU A 184 -9.23 -3.07 -1.58
N GLY A 185 -8.93 -3.60 -0.41
CA GLY A 185 -8.80 -5.02 -0.16
C GLY A 185 -9.99 -5.52 0.65
N LYS A 186 -10.21 -6.83 0.61
CA LYS A 186 -11.20 -7.52 1.43
C LYS A 186 -10.54 -8.73 2.09
N ARG A 187 -10.53 -8.80 3.42
CA ARG A 187 -9.95 -9.93 4.16
C ARG A 187 -10.77 -10.20 5.41
N ASN A 188 -11.09 -11.47 5.69
CA ASN A 188 -11.79 -11.90 6.90
C ASN A 188 -13.10 -11.14 7.17
N GLY A 189 -13.85 -10.78 6.12
CA GLY A 189 -15.09 -10.00 6.26
C GLY A 189 -14.86 -8.50 6.44
N GLU A 190 -13.64 -7.99 6.37
CA GLU A 190 -13.33 -6.57 6.50
C GLU A 190 -12.94 -5.97 5.14
N PHE A 191 -13.49 -4.81 4.82
CA PHE A 191 -13.00 -3.95 3.73
C PHE A 191 -11.96 -2.99 4.29
N TYR A 192 -10.85 -2.82 3.57
CA TYR A 192 -9.79 -1.88 3.98
C TYR A 192 -9.23 -1.16 2.77
N PHE A 193 -8.87 0.12 2.95
CA PHE A 193 -8.15 0.86 1.92
C PHE A 193 -6.76 0.25 1.73
N MET A 194 -6.38 0.00 0.47
CA MET A 194 -5.07 -0.57 0.17
C MET A 194 -3.92 0.36 0.58
N HIS A 195 -4.24 1.65 0.77
CA HIS A 195 -3.34 2.67 1.27
C HIS A 195 -4.14 3.83 1.86
N ASP A 196 -3.62 4.47 2.90
CA ASP A 196 -4.23 5.65 3.53
C ASP A 196 -4.43 6.81 2.55
N LYS A 197 -3.49 7.03 1.62
CA LYS A 197 -3.66 8.03 0.54
C LYS A 197 -4.89 7.79 -0.36
N LEU A 198 -5.37 6.55 -0.48
CA LEU A 198 -6.64 6.26 -1.17
C LEU A 198 -7.83 6.63 -0.28
N GLN A 199 -7.72 6.42 1.04
CA GLN A 199 -8.74 6.87 2.00
C GLN A 199 -8.83 8.40 2.05
N GLU A 200 -7.69 9.10 2.17
CA GLU A 200 -7.62 10.57 2.16
C GLU A 200 -8.29 11.14 0.90
N ALA A 201 -8.02 10.55 -0.26
CA ALA A 201 -8.61 10.95 -1.53
C ALA A 201 -10.11 10.62 -1.64
N ALA A 202 -10.59 9.57 -0.97
CA ALA A 202 -12.02 9.26 -0.89
C ALA A 202 -12.76 10.18 0.10
N TYR A 203 -12.07 10.79 1.05
CA TYR A 203 -12.66 11.69 2.04
C TYR A 203 -12.66 13.16 1.59
N SER A 204 -11.78 13.52 0.64
CA SER A 204 -11.62 14.89 0.11
C SER A 204 -12.64 15.24 -0.97
#